data_AF-A8ZYT7-F1
#
_entry.id   AF-A8ZYT7-F1
#
_cell.length_a   1.000
_cell.length_b   1.000
_cell.length_c   1.000
_cell.angle_alpha   90.00
_cell.angle_beta   90.00
_cell.angle_gamma   90.00
#
_symmetry.space_group_name_H-M   'P 1'
#
loop_
_entity.id
_entity.type
_entity.pdbx_description
1 polymer ?
#
loop_
_entity_poly.entity_id
_entity_poly.type
_entity_poly.pdbx_seq_one_letter_code
_entity_poly.pdbx_strand_id
1 'polypeptide(L)'
;MSSDNELSLSIGVILLQDSVENFLLAVAEYLNADVGNNTNFNKYFDLINKKIHPKELPFRFRLNSLNKLRVNAKHYGLSPSKSETIGLTETVKEFFEEVSVQVFKKEFVSISLTDLINDGETKEYLKTAENNFLSNEYANVLINCRKAIYVEIETYYDVSPYEDKTERKGFGLMLMGHKAPFFAQNKKYIDEHVKEPTDYIVYDHDKLDMDLLRSGMSRLDYWNVWRLTPAVYRKDKESNWIVKDDFRKLDDEGIKDRAEYVLDSTINLILTKHLDLKRSKTPNYRQYYVNLKNEKAQIYEKADKNSKVIGTVPEGITKLFVDSKTPSLNGNDIFWHISHLEDDLHLYGYLDKKDIE
;
A
#
# COMPACT_ATOMS: atom_id res chain seq x y z
N MET A 1 25.68 11.62 -5.88
CA MET A 1 26.57 10.47 -5.61
C MET A 1 27.72 10.93 -4.72
N SER A 2 27.65 10.66 -3.41
CA SER A 2 28.58 11.27 -2.43
C SER A 2 29.48 10.24 -1.71
N SER A 3 29.36 8.96 -2.05
CA SER A 3 30.10 7.87 -1.43
C SER A 3 31.55 7.82 -1.94
N ASP A 4 32.48 7.52 -1.05
CA ASP A 4 33.88 7.23 -1.40
C ASP A 4 34.11 5.74 -1.72
N ASN A 5 33.06 4.91 -1.59
CA ASN A 5 33.12 3.49 -1.90
C ASN A 5 32.93 3.26 -3.42
N GLU A 6 33.96 2.74 -4.07
CA GLU A 6 33.99 2.43 -5.51
C GLU A 6 32.84 1.51 -5.99
N LEU A 7 32.43 0.55 -5.16
CA LEU A 7 31.28 -0.32 -5.47
C LEU A 7 29.98 0.47 -5.46
N SER A 8 29.82 1.39 -4.49
CA SER A 8 28.64 2.25 -4.43
C SER A 8 28.57 3.20 -5.63
N LEU A 9 29.73 3.70 -6.08
CA LEU A 9 29.81 4.54 -7.29
C LEU A 9 29.46 3.73 -8.55
N SER A 10 29.96 2.50 -8.67
CA SER A 10 29.62 1.60 -9.78
C SER A 10 28.13 1.28 -9.82
N ILE A 11 27.52 0.94 -8.68
CA ILE A 11 26.09 0.67 -8.56
C ILE A 11 25.27 1.91 -8.93
N GLY A 12 25.64 3.09 -8.43
CA GLY A 12 24.91 4.32 -8.75
C GLY A 12 24.96 4.68 -10.24
N VAL A 13 26.10 4.46 -10.92
CA VAL A 13 26.20 4.67 -12.38
C VAL A 13 25.30 3.70 -13.14
N ILE A 14 25.25 2.43 -12.72
CA ILE A 14 24.37 1.43 -13.33
C ILE A 14 22.91 1.84 -13.18
N LEU A 15 22.49 2.19 -11.96
CA LEU A 15 21.11 2.58 -11.68
C LEU A 15 20.70 3.87 -12.42
N LEU A 16 21.60 4.86 -12.50
CA LEU A 16 21.34 6.07 -13.28
C LEU A 16 21.16 5.76 -14.77
N GLN A 17 22.02 4.90 -15.34
CA GLN A 17 21.88 4.53 -16.74
C GLN A 17 20.59 3.73 -17.00
N ASP A 18 20.24 2.80 -16.13
CA ASP A 18 18.99 2.04 -16.22
C ASP A 18 17.78 2.99 -16.15
N SER A 19 17.83 4.03 -15.30
CA SER A 19 16.76 5.05 -15.24
C SER A 19 16.62 5.83 -16.56
N VAL A 20 17.73 6.20 -17.20
CA VAL A 20 17.74 6.92 -18.48
C VAL A 20 17.20 6.05 -19.61
N GLU A 21 17.59 4.77 -19.65
CA GLU A 21 17.09 3.82 -20.64
C GLU A 21 15.59 3.57 -20.49
N ASN A 22 15.10 3.38 -19.25
CA ASN A 22 13.66 3.25 -18.98
C ASN A 22 12.87 4.49 -19.39
N PHE A 23 13.41 5.69 -19.11
CA PHE A 23 12.77 6.95 -19.51
C PHE A 23 12.75 7.12 -21.04
N LEU A 24 13.85 6.81 -21.73
CA LEU A 24 13.90 6.83 -23.19
C LEU A 24 12.92 5.83 -23.82
N LEU A 25 12.73 4.66 -23.20
CA LEU A 25 11.73 3.69 -23.63
C LEU A 25 10.32 4.26 -23.50
N ALA A 26 9.98 4.86 -22.35
CA ALA A 26 8.68 5.51 -22.15
C ALA A 26 8.43 6.64 -23.17
N VAL A 27 9.46 7.45 -23.47
CA VAL A 27 9.41 8.48 -24.53
C VAL A 27 9.17 7.86 -25.90
N ALA A 28 9.89 6.79 -26.23
CA ALA A 28 9.74 6.09 -27.50
C ALA A 28 8.34 5.50 -27.67
N GLU A 29 7.80 4.84 -26.64
CA GLU A 29 6.44 4.28 -26.64
C GLU A 29 5.38 5.38 -26.84
N TYR A 30 5.48 6.49 -26.10
CA TYR A 30 4.56 7.62 -26.24
C TYR A 30 4.54 8.21 -27.66
N LEU A 31 5.71 8.27 -28.31
CA LEU A 31 5.85 8.77 -29.69
C LEU A 31 5.62 7.70 -30.76
N ASN A 32 5.30 6.46 -30.37
CA ASN A 32 5.24 5.30 -31.24
C ASN A 32 6.49 5.18 -32.12
N ALA A 33 7.67 5.34 -31.52
CA ALA A 33 8.97 5.09 -32.14
C ALA A 33 9.27 3.59 -32.13
N ASP A 34 9.78 3.06 -33.24
CA ASP A 34 10.02 1.63 -33.44
C ASP A 34 11.31 1.17 -32.74
N VAL A 35 11.21 0.95 -31.43
CA VAL A 35 12.29 0.46 -30.57
C VAL A 35 12.08 -1.03 -30.29
N GLY A 36 13.05 -1.85 -30.68
CA GLY A 36 13.05 -3.30 -30.40
C GLY A 36 13.82 -3.67 -29.13
N ASN A 37 13.65 -4.92 -28.67
CA ASN A 37 14.23 -5.44 -27.42
C ASN A 37 15.77 -5.36 -27.30
N ASN A 38 16.50 -5.27 -28.41
CA ASN A 38 17.98 -5.19 -28.44
C ASN A 38 18.48 -3.85 -28.99
N THR A 39 17.72 -2.77 -28.79
CA THR A 39 18.09 -1.45 -29.28
C THR A 39 19.30 -0.93 -28.51
N ASN A 40 20.38 -0.60 -29.23
CA ASN A 40 21.55 0.06 -28.64
C ASN A 40 21.16 1.44 -28.08
N PHE A 41 21.74 1.84 -26.95
CA PHE A 41 21.52 3.14 -26.32
C PHE A 41 21.48 4.33 -27.31
N ASN A 42 22.46 4.42 -28.21
CA ASN A 42 22.53 5.51 -29.18
C ASN A 42 21.36 5.52 -30.18
N LYS A 43 20.83 4.35 -30.50
CA LYS A 43 19.76 4.17 -31.47
C LYS A 43 18.42 4.68 -30.93
N TYR A 44 18.22 4.75 -29.61
CA TYR A 44 17.06 5.42 -29.01
C TYR A 44 16.97 6.88 -29.46
N PHE A 45 18.08 7.63 -29.37
CA PHE A 45 18.13 9.02 -29.81
C PHE A 45 17.77 9.16 -31.29
N ASP A 46 18.34 8.33 -32.16
CA ASP A 46 18.09 8.41 -33.60
C ASP A 46 16.62 8.11 -33.95
N LEU A 47 16.01 7.13 -33.27
CA LEU A 47 14.62 6.74 -33.51
C LEU A 47 13.63 7.78 -32.95
N ILE A 48 13.90 8.32 -31.77
CA ILE A 48 13.06 9.36 -31.16
C ILE A 48 13.19 10.66 -31.94
N ASN A 49 14.41 11.11 -32.28
CA ASN A 49 14.64 12.35 -33.03
C ASN A 49 13.88 12.38 -34.37
N LYS A 50 13.77 11.22 -35.05
CA LYS A 50 12.94 11.10 -36.27
C LYS A 50 11.46 11.45 -36.04
N LYS A 51 10.93 11.22 -34.84
CA LYS A 51 9.52 11.51 -34.47
C LYS A 51 9.29 12.94 -34.02
N ILE A 52 10.32 13.60 -33.48
CA ILE A 52 10.20 14.95 -32.89
C ILE A 52 10.82 16.06 -33.75
N HIS A 53 11.32 15.72 -34.94
CA HIS A 53 11.89 16.67 -35.90
C HIS A 53 10.95 17.88 -36.13
N PRO A 54 11.45 19.13 -36.17
CA PRO A 54 12.87 19.54 -36.22
C PRO A 54 13.59 19.63 -34.88
N LYS A 55 12.94 19.27 -33.76
CA LYS A 55 13.60 19.23 -32.46
C LYS A 55 14.39 17.93 -32.31
N GLU A 56 15.41 17.97 -31.47
CA GLU A 56 16.20 16.80 -31.10
C GLU A 56 16.18 16.61 -29.58
N LEU A 57 16.43 15.39 -29.13
CA LEU A 57 16.66 15.12 -27.72
C LEU A 57 17.97 15.76 -27.25
N PRO A 58 17.96 16.47 -26.10
CA PRO A 58 19.14 17.10 -25.53
C PRO A 58 20.09 16.07 -24.89
N PHE A 59 21.25 16.54 -24.43
CA PHE A 59 22.22 15.78 -23.59
C PHE A 59 22.81 14.48 -24.15
N ARG A 60 22.61 14.12 -25.43
CA ARG A 60 23.12 12.88 -26.04
C ARG A 60 24.59 12.58 -25.72
N PHE A 61 25.48 13.59 -25.81
CA PHE A 61 26.90 13.40 -25.52
C PHE A 61 27.17 13.06 -24.04
N ARG A 62 26.54 13.78 -23.10
CA ARG A 62 26.73 13.54 -21.66
C ARG A 62 26.19 12.18 -21.24
N LEU A 63 25.04 11.77 -21.78
CA LEU A 63 24.46 10.47 -21.50
C LEU A 63 25.22 9.32 -22.16
N ASN A 64 25.88 9.55 -23.30
CA ASN A 64 26.83 8.58 -23.85
C ASN A 64 28.06 8.37 -22.95
N SER A 65 28.53 9.43 -22.29
CA SER A 65 29.58 9.31 -21.27
C SER A 65 29.11 8.47 -20.07
N LEU A 66 27.87 8.67 -19.59
CA LEU A 66 27.27 7.81 -18.56
C LEU A 66 27.20 6.35 -18.99
N ASN A 67 26.72 6.06 -20.20
CA ASN A 67 26.70 4.70 -20.75
C ASN A 67 28.10 4.07 -20.81
N LYS A 68 29.13 4.85 -21.20
CA LYS A 68 30.52 4.37 -21.22
C LYS A 68 31.01 3.98 -19.82
N LEU A 69 30.73 4.80 -18.80
CA LEU A 69 31.03 4.47 -17.40
C LEU A 69 30.32 3.19 -16.96
N ARG A 70 29.03 3.03 -17.32
CA ARG A 70 28.26 1.81 -17.04
C ARG A 70 28.85 0.58 -17.72
N VAL A 71 29.25 0.68 -18.99
CA VAL A 71 29.92 -0.39 -19.74
C VAL A 71 31.23 -0.81 -19.06
N ASN A 72 32.05 0.17 -18.68
CA ASN A 72 33.31 -0.02 -17.97
C ASN A 72 33.10 -0.75 -16.64
N ALA A 73 32.14 -0.31 -15.82
CA ALA A 73 31.83 -0.96 -14.55
C ALA A 73 31.31 -2.39 -14.73
N LYS A 74 30.34 -2.60 -15.63
CA LYS A 74 29.63 -3.89 -15.78
C LYS A 74 30.43 -4.96 -16.50
N HIS A 75 31.15 -4.62 -17.57
CA HIS A 75 31.81 -5.61 -18.43
C HIS A 75 33.31 -5.72 -18.16
N TYR A 76 33.94 -4.66 -17.65
CA TYR A 76 35.38 -4.61 -17.45
C TYR A 76 35.79 -4.51 -15.98
N GLY A 77 34.82 -4.40 -15.05
CA GLY A 77 35.10 -4.27 -13.62
C GLY A 77 35.83 -2.98 -13.26
N LEU A 78 35.75 -1.96 -14.12
CA LEU A 78 36.42 -0.68 -13.93
C LEU A 78 35.49 0.27 -13.17
N SER A 79 35.77 0.45 -11.89
CA SER A 79 35.02 1.39 -11.04
C SER A 79 35.21 2.83 -11.51
N PRO A 80 34.13 3.63 -11.62
CA PRO A 80 34.24 5.04 -11.95
C PRO A 80 34.84 5.81 -10.76
N SER A 81 35.71 6.77 -11.05
CA SER A 81 36.22 7.68 -10.02
C SER A 81 35.13 8.63 -9.52
N LYS A 82 35.26 9.12 -8.29
CA LYS A 82 34.33 10.12 -7.72
C LYS A 82 34.18 11.32 -8.67
N SER A 83 35.29 11.83 -9.20
CA SER A 83 35.31 12.94 -10.16
C SER A 83 34.53 12.67 -11.45
N GLU A 84 34.52 11.43 -11.95
CA GLU A 84 33.73 11.06 -13.13
C GLU A 84 32.23 10.93 -12.82
N THR A 85 31.87 10.74 -11.55
CA THR A 85 30.46 10.63 -11.12
C THR A 85 29.83 11.95 -10.68
N ILE A 86 30.64 12.99 -10.45
CA ILE A 86 30.16 14.31 -10.05
C ILE A 86 29.27 14.88 -11.16
N GLY A 87 28.09 15.37 -10.78
CA GLY A 87 27.14 16.00 -11.69
C GLY A 87 26.34 15.06 -12.58
N LEU A 88 26.56 13.73 -12.51
CA LEU A 88 25.75 12.76 -13.28
C LEU A 88 24.28 12.81 -12.87
N THR A 89 24.00 12.86 -11.56
CA THR A 89 22.62 12.96 -11.05
C THR A 89 21.92 14.23 -11.54
N GLU A 90 22.61 15.37 -11.52
CA GLU A 90 22.05 16.63 -12.03
C GLU A 90 21.82 16.56 -13.54
N THR A 91 22.78 16.02 -14.29
CA THR A 91 22.63 15.86 -15.75
C THR A 91 21.43 14.98 -16.12
N VAL A 92 21.21 13.87 -15.39
CA VAL A 92 20.06 12.99 -15.63
C VAL A 92 18.75 13.69 -15.27
N LYS A 93 18.74 14.45 -14.16
CA LYS A 93 17.58 15.24 -13.73
C LYS A 93 17.22 16.31 -14.78
N GLU A 94 18.17 17.15 -15.20
CA GLU A 94 17.99 18.17 -16.24
C GLU A 94 17.45 17.54 -17.54
N PHE A 95 17.99 16.38 -17.93
CA PHE A 95 17.50 15.64 -19.10
C PHE A 95 16.04 15.20 -18.94
N PHE A 96 15.65 14.64 -17.80
CA PHE A 96 14.25 14.25 -17.55
C PHE A 96 13.31 15.44 -17.56
N GLU A 97 13.70 16.57 -16.95
CA GLU A 97 12.93 17.80 -16.93
C GLU A 97 12.71 18.36 -18.35
N GLU A 98 13.79 18.54 -19.12
CA GLU A 98 13.72 19.13 -20.46
C GLU A 98 12.92 18.25 -21.44
N VAL A 99 13.20 16.93 -21.45
CA VAL A 99 12.50 16.00 -22.34
C VAL A 99 11.04 15.86 -21.96
N SER A 100 10.69 15.88 -20.68
CA SER A 100 9.29 15.78 -20.26
C SER A 100 8.46 16.95 -20.77
N VAL A 101 8.99 18.17 -20.65
CA VAL A 101 8.32 19.36 -21.18
C VAL A 101 8.28 19.32 -22.71
N GLN A 102 9.37 18.90 -23.35
CA GLN A 102 9.46 18.83 -24.80
C GLN A 102 8.49 17.81 -25.41
N VAL A 103 8.42 16.61 -24.86
CA VAL A 103 7.68 15.46 -25.42
C VAL A 103 6.29 15.33 -24.81
N PHE A 104 6.17 15.24 -23.49
CA PHE A 104 4.91 14.99 -22.79
C PHE A 104 4.09 16.26 -22.54
N LYS A 105 4.68 17.44 -22.77
CA LYS A 105 4.09 18.76 -22.43
C LYS A 105 3.72 18.86 -20.94
N LYS A 106 4.50 18.19 -20.10
CA LYS A 106 4.34 18.16 -18.65
C LYS A 106 5.69 18.35 -17.99
N GLU A 107 5.71 19.04 -16.86
CA GLU A 107 6.91 19.14 -16.05
C GLU A 107 7.21 17.77 -15.44
N PHE A 108 8.48 17.34 -15.43
CA PHE A 108 8.86 16.05 -14.86
C PHE A 108 8.46 15.95 -13.38
N VAL A 109 8.58 17.05 -12.63
CA VAL A 109 8.16 17.14 -11.23
C VAL A 109 6.65 16.91 -11.02
N SER A 110 5.83 17.08 -12.06
CA SER A 110 4.39 16.78 -12.00
C SER A 110 4.08 15.28 -12.08
N ILE A 111 5.07 14.44 -12.40
CA ILE A 111 4.92 12.98 -12.42
C ILE A 111 5.11 12.47 -11.00
N SER A 112 3.98 12.25 -10.31
CA SER A 112 3.97 11.78 -8.94
C SER A 112 3.69 10.29 -8.84
N LEU A 113 4.45 9.58 -7.99
CA LEU A 113 4.13 8.21 -7.58
C LEU A 113 2.78 8.11 -6.84
N THR A 114 2.27 9.23 -6.31
CA THR A 114 0.92 9.35 -5.73
C THR A 114 -0.16 8.99 -6.74
N ASP A 115 0.06 9.18 -8.05
CA ASP A 115 -0.92 8.79 -9.06
C ASP A 115 -1.09 7.26 -9.18
N LEU A 116 -0.09 6.48 -8.76
CA LEU A 116 -0.14 5.01 -8.73
C LEU A 116 -0.85 4.45 -7.50
N ILE A 117 -1.09 5.29 -6.49
CA ILE A 117 -1.83 4.94 -5.28
C ILE A 117 -3.32 4.75 -5.65
N ASN A 118 -3.95 3.74 -5.05
CA ASN A 118 -5.38 3.47 -5.22
C ASN A 118 -6.21 4.70 -4.82
N ASP A 119 -7.33 4.91 -5.49
CA ASP A 119 -8.22 6.01 -5.18
C ASP A 119 -8.82 5.86 -3.77
N GLY A 120 -8.96 6.97 -3.07
CA GLY A 120 -9.43 7.03 -1.69
C GLY A 120 -8.80 8.17 -0.91
N GLU A 121 -9.20 8.29 0.36
CA GLU A 121 -8.81 9.38 1.25
C GLU A 121 -7.29 9.53 1.41
N THR A 122 -6.58 8.40 1.48
CA THR A 122 -5.11 8.37 1.56
C THR A 122 -4.45 9.10 0.40
N LYS A 123 -4.95 8.90 -0.83
CA LYS A 123 -4.43 9.54 -2.04
C LYS A 123 -4.70 11.05 -2.02
N GLU A 124 -5.88 11.46 -1.53
CA GLU A 124 -6.24 12.87 -1.38
C GLU A 124 -5.31 13.60 -0.40
N TYR A 125 -4.98 12.97 0.74
CA TYR A 125 -4.01 13.53 1.68
C TYR A 125 -2.62 13.66 1.07
N LEU A 126 -2.14 12.66 0.34
CA LEU A 126 -0.83 12.73 -0.30
C LEU A 126 -0.78 13.78 -1.40
N LYS A 127 -1.81 13.91 -2.24
CA LYS A 127 -1.90 15.00 -3.22
C LYS A 127 -1.93 16.38 -2.56
N THR A 128 -2.63 16.49 -1.43
CA THR A 128 -2.63 17.72 -0.64
C THR A 128 -1.25 18.01 -0.06
N ALA A 129 -0.54 17.00 0.43
CA ALA A 129 0.83 17.12 0.92
C ALA A 129 1.80 17.59 -0.19
N GLU A 130 1.68 17.09 -1.41
CA GLU A 130 2.47 17.55 -2.56
C GLU A 130 2.21 19.01 -2.88
N ASN A 131 0.94 19.42 -2.93
CA ASN A 131 0.57 20.82 -3.16
C ASN A 131 1.10 21.74 -2.05
N ASN A 132 1.04 21.30 -0.80
CA ASN A 132 1.60 22.03 0.34
C ASN A 132 3.12 22.15 0.23
N PHE A 133 3.80 21.10 -0.24
CA PHE A 133 5.25 21.15 -0.45
C PHE A 133 5.63 22.18 -1.52
N LEU A 134 4.89 22.20 -2.64
CA LEU A 134 5.05 23.21 -3.70
C LEU A 134 4.74 24.63 -3.21
N SER A 135 3.81 24.77 -2.26
CA SER A 135 3.41 26.04 -1.66
C SER A 135 4.28 26.46 -0.47
N ASN A 136 5.35 25.70 -0.17
CA ASN A 136 6.23 25.87 0.99
C ASN A 136 5.54 25.78 2.37
N GLU A 137 4.37 25.13 2.44
CA GLU A 137 3.64 24.86 3.68
C GLU A 137 4.11 23.54 4.32
N TYR A 138 5.39 23.47 4.69
CA TYR A 138 6.05 22.22 5.08
C TYR A 138 5.43 21.54 6.32
N ALA A 139 4.92 22.31 7.29
CA ALA A 139 4.19 21.75 8.44
C ALA A 139 2.94 20.97 7.99
N ASN A 140 2.21 21.50 7.00
CA ASN A 140 1.03 20.83 6.44
C ASN A 140 1.40 19.60 5.62
N VAL A 141 2.61 19.53 5.04
CA VAL A 141 3.14 18.29 4.43
C VAL A 141 3.24 17.19 5.48
N LEU A 142 3.92 17.47 6.61
CA LEU A 142 4.09 16.50 7.70
C LEU A 142 2.75 16.00 8.25
N ILE A 143 1.80 16.90 8.46
CA ILE A 143 0.46 16.57 8.95
C ILE A 143 -0.31 15.69 7.95
N ASN A 144 -0.33 16.03 6.66
CA ASN A 144 -1.08 15.26 5.67
C ASN A 144 -0.44 13.89 5.39
N CYS A 145 0.89 13.79 5.37
CA CYS A 145 1.57 12.49 5.32
C CYS A 145 1.21 11.62 6.53
N ARG A 146 1.14 12.21 7.72
CA ARG A 146 0.70 11.49 8.91
C ARG A 146 -0.75 11.01 8.80
N LYS A 147 -1.67 11.85 8.33
CA LYS A 147 -3.08 11.45 8.11
C LYS A 147 -3.19 10.27 7.15
N ALA A 148 -2.39 10.27 6.08
CA ALA A 148 -2.33 9.14 5.14
C ALA A 148 -1.88 7.84 5.83
N ILE A 149 -0.83 7.89 6.67
CA ILE A 149 -0.41 6.74 7.49
C ILE A 149 -1.50 6.31 8.47
N TYR A 150 -2.18 7.26 9.11
CA TYR A 150 -3.25 6.96 10.06
C TYR A 150 -4.38 6.15 9.42
N VAL A 151 -4.86 6.60 8.26
CA VAL A 151 -5.95 5.94 7.52
C VAL A 151 -5.53 4.54 7.06
N GLU A 152 -4.31 4.39 6.54
CA GLU A 152 -3.86 3.10 6.00
C GLU A 152 -3.44 2.07 7.06
N ILE A 153 -2.94 2.53 8.22
CA ILE A 153 -2.22 1.67 9.16
C ILE A 153 -2.74 1.84 10.58
N GLU A 154 -2.86 3.06 11.08
CA GLU A 154 -3.02 3.29 12.52
C GLU A 154 -4.45 3.14 13.01
N THR A 155 -5.43 3.33 12.14
CA THR A 155 -6.86 3.12 12.45
C THR A 155 -7.12 1.71 12.99
N TYR A 156 -6.34 0.72 12.56
CA TYR A 156 -6.45 -0.66 13.06
C TYR A 156 -5.99 -0.83 14.51
N TYR A 157 -5.26 0.15 15.06
CA TYR A 157 -4.75 0.17 16.43
C TYR A 157 -5.57 1.07 17.35
N ASP A 158 -6.72 1.60 16.89
CA ASP A 158 -7.63 2.40 17.70
C ASP A 158 -8.34 1.54 18.76
N VAL A 159 -8.21 1.95 20.03
CA VAL A 159 -8.91 1.33 21.16
C VAL A 159 -10.18 2.07 21.58
N SER A 160 -10.52 3.20 20.97
CA SER A 160 -11.75 3.95 21.27
C SER A 160 -13.05 3.11 21.24
N PRO A 161 -13.20 2.08 20.38
CA PRO A 161 -14.41 1.24 20.41
C PRO A 161 -14.62 0.44 21.70
N TYR A 162 -13.61 0.31 22.56
CA TYR A 162 -13.71 -0.42 23.84
C TYR A 162 -14.11 0.47 25.03
N GLU A 163 -14.34 1.77 24.80
CA GLU A 163 -14.76 2.74 25.81
C GLU A 163 -16.21 2.51 26.27
N ASP A 164 -17.11 2.17 25.34
CA ASP A 164 -18.53 1.94 25.61
C ASP A 164 -18.95 0.49 25.31
N LYS A 165 -19.31 -0.25 26.36
CA LYS A 165 -19.82 -1.64 26.26
C LYS A 165 -21.23 -1.73 25.65
N THR A 166 -21.94 -0.61 25.51
CA THR A 166 -23.39 -0.57 25.27
C THR A 166 -23.78 -0.39 23.81
N GLU A 167 -22.89 0.10 22.95
CA GLU A 167 -23.18 0.19 21.53
C GLU A 167 -22.31 -0.79 20.76
N ARG A 168 -22.95 -1.86 20.24
CA ARG A 168 -22.44 -2.63 19.09
C ARG A 168 -22.42 -1.76 17.81
N LYS A 169 -22.06 -0.48 17.89
CA LYS A 169 -21.84 0.41 16.75
C LYS A 169 -20.37 0.35 16.37
N GLY A 170 -20.02 -0.76 15.76
CA GLY A 170 -18.66 -1.00 15.27
C GLY A 170 -18.56 -2.22 14.37
N PHE A 171 -19.66 -2.67 13.76
CA PHE A 171 -19.65 -3.83 12.86
C PHE A 171 -18.64 -3.63 11.71
N GLY A 172 -18.40 -2.39 11.28
CA GLY A 172 -17.41 -2.04 10.26
C GLY A 172 -15.94 -2.19 10.69
N LEU A 173 -15.57 -1.82 11.93
CA LEU A 173 -14.20 -1.98 12.44
C LEU A 173 -13.91 -3.42 12.88
N MET A 174 -14.91 -4.12 13.41
CA MET A 174 -14.80 -5.52 13.82
C MET A 174 -14.56 -6.45 12.62
N LEU A 175 -15.08 -6.12 11.43
CA LEU A 175 -14.80 -6.80 10.16
C LEU A 175 -13.40 -6.51 9.60
N MET A 176 -12.76 -5.40 10.00
CA MET A 176 -11.45 -4.97 9.47
C MET A 176 -10.25 -5.50 10.26
N GLY A 177 -10.46 -6.28 11.32
CA GLY A 177 -9.39 -6.94 12.07
C GLY A 177 -8.57 -5.96 12.91
N HIS A 178 -9.08 -5.66 14.12
CA HIS A 178 -8.35 -4.85 15.10
C HIS A 178 -6.96 -5.43 15.41
N LYS A 179 -5.96 -4.55 15.46
CA LYS A 179 -4.54 -4.87 15.68
C LYS A 179 -3.99 -4.35 17.00
N ALA A 180 -4.75 -3.56 17.76
CA ALA A 180 -4.37 -3.14 19.10
C ALA A 180 -4.06 -4.35 20.03
N PRO A 181 -3.07 -4.26 20.94
CA PRO A 181 -2.75 -5.33 21.88
C PRO A 181 -3.95 -5.74 22.75
N PHE A 182 -4.06 -7.04 23.04
CA PHE A 182 -5.21 -7.58 23.80
C PHE A 182 -5.38 -6.92 25.18
N PHE A 183 -4.28 -6.56 25.87
CA PHE A 183 -4.35 -5.90 27.18
C PHE A 183 -4.95 -4.49 27.13
N ALA A 184 -4.94 -3.85 25.95
CA ALA A 184 -5.48 -2.50 25.74
C ALA A 184 -6.95 -2.49 25.26
N GLN A 185 -7.50 -3.65 24.90
CA GLN A 185 -8.85 -3.82 24.38
C GLN A 185 -9.91 -3.88 25.49
N ASN A 186 -9.89 -2.93 26.43
CA ASN A 186 -10.89 -2.87 27.49
C ASN A 186 -11.00 -1.47 28.08
N LYS A 187 -12.20 -1.16 28.60
CA LYS A 187 -12.50 0.12 29.24
C LYS A 187 -11.52 0.49 30.37
N LYS A 188 -11.12 -0.47 31.21
CA LYS A 188 -10.22 -0.20 32.33
C LYS A 188 -8.89 0.38 31.85
N TYR A 189 -8.32 -0.19 30.78
CA TYR A 189 -7.10 0.32 30.18
C TYR A 189 -7.28 1.76 29.70
N ILE A 190 -8.38 2.03 28.99
CA ILE A 190 -8.71 3.37 28.46
C ILE A 190 -8.80 4.38 29.61
N ASP A 191 -9.61 4.09 30.62
CA ASP A 191 -9.82 4.96 31.78
C ASP A 191 -8.50 5.28 32.53
N GLU A 192 -7.54 4.34 32.53
CA GLU A 192 -6.26 4.48 33.24
C GLU A 192 -5.14 5.13 32.39
N HIS A 193 -5.13 4.92 31.06
CA HIS A 193 -3.97 5.21 30.20
C HIS A 193 -4.23 6.23 29.10
N VAL A 194 -5.48 6.41 28.64
CA VAL A 194 -5.80 7.39 27.60
C VAL A 194 -5.99 8.75 28.26
N LYS A 195 -5.06 9.67 28.05
CA LYS A 195 -5.08 11.02 28.64
C LYS A 195 -5.38 12.10 27.63
N GLU A 196 -5.05 11.86 26.37
CA GLU A 196 -5.32 12.73 25.23
C GLU A 196 -5.83 11.92 24.03
N PRO A 197 -6.50 12.55 23.05
CA PRO A 197 -7.12 11.82 21.93
C PRO A 197 -6.14 10.98 21.11
N THR A 198 -4.86 11.37 21.03
CA THR A 198 -3.86 10.58 20.31
C THR A 198 -3.45 9.29 21.03
N ASP A 199 -3.75 9.15 22.33
CA ASP A 199 -3.43 7.95 23.13
C ASP A 199 -4.37 6.77 22.80
N TYR A 200 -5.47 7.01 22.09
CA TYR A 200 -6.35 5.92 21.64
C TYR A 200 -5.67 5.00 20.61
N ILE A 201 -4.56 5.42 20.01
CA ILE A 201 -3.78 4.55 19.12
C ILE A 201 -2.73 3.81 19.92
N VAL A 202 -2.95 2.50 20.11
CA VAL A 202 -2.05 1.65 20.92
C VAL A 202 -1.42 0.59 20.03
N TYR A 203 -0.13 0.73 19.76
CA TYR A 203 0.59 -0.21 18.90
C TYR A 203 0.98 -1.50 19.61
N ASP A 204 0.81 -2.60 18.90
CA ASP A 204 1.62 -3.80 19.08
C ASP A 204 2.83 -3.68 18.15
N HIS A 205 3.97 -3.25 18.69
CA HIS A 205 5.18 -2.94 17.90
C HIS A 205 5.69 -4.16 17.13
N ASP A 206 5.71 -5.34 17.75
CA ASP A 206 6.21 -6.56 17.13
C ASP A 206 5.29 -6.98 15.97
N LYS A 207 3.97 -6.93 16.20
CA LYS A 207 2.99 -7.23 15.16
C LYS A 207 3.05 -6.24 14.01
N LEU A 208 3.18 -4.95 14.30
CA LEU A 208 3.32 -3.90 13.30
C LEU A 208 4.57 -4.11 12.45
N ASP A 209 5.72 -4.35 13.08
CA ASP A 209 6.98 -4.61 12.38
C ASP A 209 6.88 -5.83 11.45
N MET A 210 6.23 -6.90 11.90
CA MET A 210 5.98 -8.09 11.09
C MET A 210 5.04 -7.82 9.92
N ASP A 211 3.99 -7.02 10.11
CA ASP A 211 3.09 -6.62 9.03
C ASP A 211 3.78 -5.71 7.99
N LEU A 212 4.63 -4.78 8.45
CA LEU A 212 5.45 -3.95 7.57
C LEU A 212 6.38 -4.82 6.71
N LEU A 213 7.09 -5.75 7.35
CA LEU A 213 7.99 -6.69 6.66
C LEU A 213 7.23 -7.54 5.63
N ARG A 214 6.09 -8.12 6.03
CA ARG A 214 5.27 -8.98 5.17
C ARG A 214 4.78 -8.24 3.92
N SER A 215 4.45 -6.96 4.07
CA SER A 215 3.99 -6.11 2.98
C SER A 215 5.13 -5.53 2.14
N GLY A 216 6.40 -5.85 2.45
CA GLY A 216 7.58 -5.30 1.78
C GLY A 216 7.89 -3.84 2.11
N MET A 217 7.24 -3.26 3.12
CA MET A 217 7.46 -1.87 3.54
C MET A 217 8.74 -1.73 4.38
N SER A 218 9.44 -0.60 4.21
CA SER A 218 10.61 -0.26 5.00
C SER A 218 10.22 0.09 6.44
N ARG A 219 10.63 -0.76 7.39
CA ARG A 219 10.44 -0.48 8.83
C ARG A 219 11.13 0.81 9.26
N LEU A 220 12.32 1.07 8.73
CA LEU A 220 13.09 2.27 9.06
C LEU A 220 12.33 3.52 8.65
N ASP A 221 11.82 3.55 7.40
CA ASP A 221 11.11 4.71 6.88
C ASP A 221 9.78 4.93 7.61
N TYR A 222 9.04 3.86 7.91
CA TYR A 222 7.81 3.96 8.69
C TYR A 222 8.07 4.63 10.05
N TRP A 223 9.06 4.12 10.80
CA TRP A 223 9.38 4.67 12.12
C TRP A 223 9.99 6.07 12.04
N ASN A 224 10.72 6.41 10.97
CA ASN A 224 11.19 7.77 10.75
C ASN A 224 10.02 8.71 10.46
N VAL A 225 9.10 8.36 9.57
CA VAL A 225 7.88 9.13 9.31
C VAL A 225 7.10 9.35 10.61
N TRP A 226 6.88 8.30 11.40
CA TRP A 226 6.20 8.39 12.70
C TRP A 226 6.92 9.35 13.67
N ARG A 227 8.26 9.31 13.74
CA ARG A 227 9.04 10.20 14.61
C ARG A 227 9.06 11.65 14.13
N LEU A 228 9.07 11.87 12.82
CA LEU A 228 9.24 13.18 12.20
C LEU A 228 7.92 13.93 11.98
N THR A 229 6.78 13.29 12.23
CA THR A 229 5.45 13.89 12.04
C THR A 229 4.68 13.99 13.35
N PRO A 230 3.84 15.04 13.53
CA PRO A 230 3.01 15.17 14.73
C PRO A 230 2.05 13.99 14.87
N ALA A 231 1.63 13.66 16.09
CA ALA A 231 0.56 12.68 16.26
C ALA A 231 -0.76 13.27 15.74
N VAL A 232 -1.58 12.45 15.08
CA VAL A 232 -2.91 12.83 14.62
C VAL A 232 -3.92 11.77 15.05
N TYR A 233 -5.16 12.18 15.25
CA TYR A 233 -6.24 11.27 15.57
C TYR A 233 -7.55 11.77 14.98
N ARG A 234 -8.40 10.84 14.56
CA ARG A 234 -9.77 11.11 14.16
C ARG A 234 -10.62 9.88 14.45
N LYS A 235 -11.67 10.04 15.26
CA LYS A 235 -12.51 8.93 15.75
C LYS A 235 -13.25 8.19 14.64
N ASP A 236 -13.82 8.92 13.70
CA ASP A 236 -14.53 8.40 12.54
C ASP A 236 -14.36 9.34 11.34
N LYS A 237 -14.82 8.94 10.15
CA LYS A 237 -14.61 9.73 8.93
C LYS A 237 -15.25 11.13 8.98
N GLU A 238 -16.33 11.30 9.73
CA GLU A 238 -17.08 12.56 9.85
C GLU A 238 -16.49 13.49 10.91
N SER A 239 -15.67 12.96 11.81
CA SER A 239 -15.01 13.72 12.87
C SER A 239 -13.92 14.65 12.32
N ASN A 240 -13.68 15.76 13.02
CA ASN A 240 -12.55 16.62 12.71
C ASN A 240 -11.23 15.95 13.10
N TRP A 241 -10.18 16.25 12.34
CA TRP A 241 -8.82 15.82 12.70
C TRP A 241 -8.32 16.57 13.93
N ILE A 242 -7.78 15.80 14.88
CA ILE A 242 -7.00 16.30 15.99
C ILE A 242 -5.54 16.15 15.61
N VAL A 243 -4.79 17.24 15.68
CA VAL A 243 -3.35 17.27 15.41
C VAL A 243 -2.66 17.73 16.69
N LYS A 244 -1.75 16.91 17.19
CA LYS A 244 -0.94 17.28 18.34
C LYS A 244 0.15 18.26 17.91
N ASP A 245 0.12 19.45 18.47
CA ASP A 245 1.11 20.49 18.23
C ASP A 245 2.42 20.15 18.93
N ASP A 246 3.29 19.38 18.25
CA ASP A 246 4.62 19.01 18.75
C ASP A 246 5.65 20.00 18.24
N PHE A 247 6.02 20.96 19.10
CA PHE A 247 6.97 22.03 18.77
C PHE A 247 8.28 21.52 18.16
N ARG A 248 8.79 20.34 18.56
CA ARG A 248 10.05 19.83 18.01
C ARG A 248 9.89 19.30 16.58
N LYS A 249 8.71 18.81 16.24
CA LYS A 249 8.42 18.24 14.92
C LYS A 249 7.99 19.33 13.93
N LEU A 250 7.34 20.37 14.44
CA LEU A 250 6.82 21.50 13.67
C LEU A 250 7.70 22.75 13.71
N ASP A 251 8.87 22.67 14.36
CA ASP A 251 9.88 23.74 14.34
C ASP A 251 10.31 24.07 12.91
N ASP A 252 10.59 25.34 12.62
CA ASP A 252 10.97 25.79 11.28
C ASP A 252 12.37 25.31 10.88
N GLU A 253 13.27 25.08 11.85
CA GLU A 253 14.64 24.66 11.55
C GLU A 253 14.65 23.26 10.94
N GLY A 254 15.08 23.17 9.68
CA GLY A 254 15.16 21.91 8.92
C GLY A 254 13.81 21.31 8.53
N ILE A 255 12.69 22.05 8.65
CA ILE A 255 11.35 21.51 8.34
C ILE A 255 11.19 21.13 6.87
N LYS A 256 11.85 21.86 5.96
CA LYS A 256 11.85 21.56 4.52
C LYS A 256 12.43 20.18 4.23
N ASP A 257 13.64 19.93 4.72
CA ASP A 257 14.34 18.65 4.50
C ASP A 257 13.57 17.49 5.14
N ARG A 258 12.99 17.72 6.33
CA ARG A 258 12.09 16.74 6.97
C ARG A 258 10.85 16.48 6.12
N ALA A 259 10.20 17.52 5.60
CA ALA A 259 9.01 17.41 4.77
C ALA A 259 9.28 16.68 3.46
N GLU A 260 10.41 16.95 2.80
CA GLU A 260 10.84 16.26 1.59
C GLU A 260 11.03 14.76 1.85
N TYR A 261 11.80 14.41 2.88
CA TYR A 261 12.02 13.02 3.27
C TYR A 261 10.72 12.30 3.65
N VAL A 262 9.88 12.94 4.46
CA VAL A 262 8.61 12.36 4.92
C VAL A 262 7.64 12.15 3.76
N LEU A 263 7.55 13.10 2.83
CA LEU A 263 6.68 12.99 1.66
C LEU A 263 7.05 11.79 0.80
N ASP A 264 8.32 11.71 0.37
CA ASP A 264 8.81 10.59 -0.45
C ASP A 264 8.66 9.24 0.27
N SER A 265 9.07 9.18 1.54
CA SER A 265 8.96 7.97 2.36
C SER A 265 7.51 7.50 2.48
N THR A 266 6.57 8.43 2.72
CA THR A 266 5.16 8.09 2.91
C THR A 266 4.53 7.58 1.62
N ILE A 267 4.79 8.25 0.49
CA ILE A 267 4.31 7.80 -0.83
C ILE A 267 4.82 6.39 -1.12
N ASN A 268 6.11 6.12 -0.90
CA ASN A 268 6.71 4.82 -1.13
C ASN A 268 6.13 3.71 -0.22
N LEU A 269 5.92 4.00 1.08
CA LEU A 269 5.31 3.06 2.02
C LEU A 269 3.90 2.66 1.58
N ILE A 270 3.06 3.65 1.27
CA ILE A 270 1.65 3.43 0.91
C ILE A 270 1.54 2.75 -0.45
N LEU A 271 2.33 3.17 -1.45
CA LEU A 271 2.37 2.52 -2.76
C LEU A 271 2.76 1.05 -2.63
N THR A 272 3.79 0.75 -1.82
CA THR A 272 4.24 -0.63 -1.58
C THR A 272 3.14 -1.49 -0.97
N LYS A 273 2.45 -0.98 0.06
CA LYS A 273 1.28 -1.64 0.65
C LYS A 273 0.17 -1.91 -0.37
N HIS A 274 -0.17 -0.92 -1.20
CA HIS A 274 -1.20 -1.07 -2.23
C HIS A 274 -0.83 -2.08 -3.32
N LEU A 275 0.45 -2.12 -3.72
CA LEU A 275 0.95 -3.12 -4.66
C LEU A 275 0.90 -4.53 -4.07
N ASP A 276 1.24 -4.70 -2.79
CA ASP A 276 1.12 -5.99 -2.09
C ASP A 276 -0.32 -6.48 -2.04
N LEU A 277 -1.26 -5.61 -1.67
CA LEU A 277 -2.70 -5.93 -1.68
C LEU A 277 -3.19 -6.38 -3.07
N LYS A 278 -2.74 -5.72 -4.15
CA LYS A 278 -3.07 -6.11 -5.53
C LYS A 278 -2.44 -7.44 -5.96
N ARG A 279 -1.30 -7.83 -5.36
CA ARG A 279 -0.64 -9.11 -5.63
C ARG A 279 -1.34 -10.28 -4.92
N SER A 280 -2.03 -10.01 -3.82
CA SER A 280 -2.84 -11.00 -3.13
C SER A 280 -3.92 -11.55 -4.06
N LYS A 281 -3.91 -12.87 -4.26
CA LYS A 281 -4.93 -13.57 -5.04
C LYS A 281 -5.84 -14.32 -4.10
N THR A 282 -7.11 -13.95 -4.08
CA THR A 282 -8.15 -14.70 -3.39
C THR A 282 -9.05 -15.39 -4.42
N PRO A 283 -9.60 -16.58 -4.12
CA PRO A 283 -10.66 -17.15 -4.94
C PRO A 283 -11.81 -16.15 -5.05
N ASN A 284 -12.41 -16.01 -6.23
CA ASN A 284 -13.60 -15.17 -6.40
C ASN A 284 -14.68 -15.61 -5.42
N TYR A 285 -15.14 -14.70 -4.58
CA TYR A 285 -16.28 -14.95 -3.72
C TYR A 285 -17.49 -15.26 -4.60
N ARG A 286 -18.04 -16.46 -4.43
CA ARG A 286 -19.29 -16.89 -5.06
C ARG A 286 -20.18 -17.44 -3.98
N GLN A 287 -21.43 -17.01 -4.00
CA GLN A 287 -22.43 -17.58 -3.14
C GLN A 287 -22.90 -18.90 -3.74
N TYR A 288 -22.76 -19.98 -2.98
CA TYR A 288 -23.27 -21.29 -3.36
C TYR A 288 -24.54 -21.56 -2.59
N TYR A 289 -25.54 -22.06 -3.29
CA TYR A 289 -26.82 -22.43 -2.70
C TYR A 289 -27.07 -23.91 -2.96
N VAL A 290 -27.69 -24.56 -1.99
CA VAL A 290 -28.21 -25.92 -2.11
C VAL A 290 -29.72 -25.89 -1.96
N ASN A 291 -30.41 -26.70 -2.74
CA ASN A 291 -31.84 -26.94 -2.56
C ASN A 291 -32.03 -28.03 -1.51
N LEU A 292 -33.03 -27.84 -0.65
CA LEU A 292 -33.39 -28.83 0.35
C LEU A 292 -34.35 -29.86 -0.21
N LYS A 293 -34.06 -31.13 0.05
CA LYS A 293 -34.93 -32.25 -0.30
C LYS A 293 -36.02 -32.49 0.74
N ASN A 294 -35.70 -32.26 2.02
CA ASN A 294 -36.59 -32.51 3.15
C ASN A 294 -36.89 -31.20 3.87
N GLU A 295 -38.18 -30.94 4.11
CA GLU A 295 -38.60 -29.91 5.07
C GLU A 295 -38.16 -30.33 6.48
N LYS A 296 -37.69 -29.38 7.29
CA LYS A 296 -37.14 -29.63 8.65
C LYS A 296 -35.88 -30.49 8.70
N ALA A 297 -35.02 -30.39 7.69
CA ALA A 297 -33.72 -31.06 7.72
C ALA A 297 -32.92 -30.69 8.99
N GLN A 298 -32.20 -31.66 9.56
CA GLN A 298 -31.46 -31.49 10.81
C GLN A 298 -30.13 -30.77 10.56
N ILE A 299 -29.82 -29.82 11.42
CA ILE A 299 -28.55 -29.09 11.41
C ILE A 299 -27.71 -29.60 12.56
N TYR A 300 -26.56 -30.19 12.23
CA TYR A 300 -25.63 -30.79 13.17
C TYR A 300 -24.53 -29.79 13.56
N GLU A 301 -24.07 -29.86 14.81
CA GLU A 301 -22.94 -29.05 15.32
C GLU A 301 -21.62 -29.40 14.63
N LYS A 302 -21.48 -30.66 14.21
CA LYS A 302 -20.29 -31.20 13.55
C LYS A 302 -20.75 -31.98 12.34
N ALA A 303 -19.87 -32.17 11.37
CA ALA A 303 -20.09 -33.03 10.21
C ALA A 303 -20.14 -34.52 10.63
N ASP A 304 -21.16 -34.92 11.39
CA ASP A 304 -21.38 -36.27 11.89
C ASP A 304 -22.85 -36.42 12.31
N LYS A 305 -23.47 -37.56 11.97
CA LYS A 305 -24.86 -37.89 12.36
C LYS A 305 -25.04 -38.10 13.85
N ASN A 306 -23.99 -38.56 14.51
CA ASN A 306 -23.98 -38.75 15.95
C ASN A 306 -23.71 -37.44 16.69
N SER A 307 -23.48 -36.34 15.96
CA SER A 307 -23.29 -35.03 16.54
C SER A 307 -24.60 -34.47 17.09
N LYS A 308 -24.48 -33.54 18.03
CA LYS A 308 -25.61 -32.81 18.58
C LYS A 308 -26.33 -32.05 17.48
N VAL A 309 -27.65 -32.23 17.39
CA VAL A 309 -28.51 -31.39 16.54
C VAL A 309 -28.66 -30.04 17.22
N ILE A 310 -28.22 -28.98 16.55
CA ILE A 310 -28.25 -27.61 17.05
C ILE A 310 -29.44 -26.80 16.52
N GLY A 311 -30.10 -27.30 15.48
CA GLY A 311 -31.31 -26.71 14.93
C GLY A 311 -31.92 -27.57 13.84
N THR A 312 -33.04 -27.11 13.32
CA THR A 312 -33.69 -27.65 12.13
C THR A 312 -33.99 -26.50 11.19
N VAL A 313 -33.94 -26.76 9.88
CA VAL A 313 -34.35 -25.76 8.90
C VAL A 313 -35.83 -25.39 9.12
N PRO A 314 -36.19 -24.10 9.23
CA PRO A 314 -37.59 -23.67 9.33
C PRO A 314 -38.44 -24.10 8.13
N GLU A 315 -39.74 -24.27 8.34
CA GLU A 315 -40.69 -24.53 7.25
C GLU A 315 -40.73 -23.34 6.26
N GLY A 316 -40.83 -23.65 4.96
CA GLY A 316 -40.87 -22.65 3.89
C GLY A 316 -39.51 -22.26 3.30
N ILE A 317 -38.39 -22.67 3.92
CA ILE A 317 -37.06 -22.45 3.36
C ILE A 317 -36.70 -23.61 2.42
N THR A 318 -36.49 -23.30 1.14
CA THR A 318 -36.15 -24.30 0.11
C THR A 318 -34.71 -24.21 -0.38
N LYS A 319 -34.01 -23.11 -0.06
CA LYS A 319 -32.63 -22.84 -0.47
C LYS A 319 -31.81 -22.38 0.72
N LEU A 320 -30.61 -22.94 0.86
CA LEU A 320 -29.65 -22.54 1.88
C LEU A 320 -28.34 -22.12 1.25
N PHE A 321 -27.74 -21.09 1.83
CA PHE A 321 -26.39 -20.69 1.51
C PHE A 321 -25.39 -21.64 2.19
N VAL A 322 -24.44 -22.15 1.39
CA VAL A 322 -23.37 -23.04 1.84
C VAL A 322 -22.02 -22.52 1.36
N ASP A 323 -20.98 -22.73 2.16
CA ASP A 323 -19.62 -22.28 1.82
C ASP A 323 -18.66 -23.43 1.51
N SER A 324 -18.97 -24.65 1.96
CA SER A 324 -18.08 -25.80 1.84
C SER A 324 -18.82 -27.12 2.01
N LYS A 325 -18.19 -28.21 1.54
CA LYS A 325 -18.60 -29.59 1.82
C LYS A 325 -17.41 -30.37 2.36
N THR A 326 -17.66 -31.26 3.31
CA THR A 326 -16.63 -32.04 4.01
C THR A 326 -17.12 -33.46 4.26
N PRO A 327 -16.25 -34.48 4.23
CA PRO A 327 -16.62 -35.81 4.71
C PRO A 327 -16.98 -35.81 6.19
N SER A 328 -17.73 -36.83 6.60
CA SER A 328 -18.06 -37.10 8.00
C SER A 328 -16.80 -37.25 8.84
N LEU A 329 -16.83 -36.78 10.10
CA LEU A 329 -15.78 -37.05 11.07
C LEU A 329 -15.68 -38.55 11.40
N ASN A 330 -16.83 -39.22 11.51
CA ASN A 330 -16.92 -40.65 11.78
C ASN A 330 -17.85 -41.31 10.76
N GLY A 331 -17.31 -41.65 9.58
CA GLY A 331 -18.04 -42.40 8.54
C GLY A 331 -17.71 -41.95 7.13
N ASN A 332 -18.53 -42.40 6.17
CA ASN A 332 -18.35 -42.15 4.74
C ASN A 332 -19.38 -41.16 4.15
N ASP A 333 -20.22 -40.56 5.00
CA ASP A 333 -21.21 -39.56 4.57
C ASP A 333 -20.52 -38.21 4.25
N ILE A 334 -21.20 -37.35 3.49
CA ILE A 334 -20.73 -36.00 3.16
C ILE A 334 -21.69 -34.99 3.78
N PHE A 335 -21.12 -33.97 4.40
CA PHE A 335 -21.86 -32.86 4.99
C PHE A 335 -21.54 -31.56 4.27
N TRP A 336 -22.53 -30.67 4.22
CA TRP A 336 -22.40 -29.32 3.70
C TRP A 336 -22.47 -28.33 4.86
N HIS A 337 -21.55 -27.38 4.88
CA HIS A 337 -21.53 -26.35 5.90
C HIS A 337 -22.46 -25.21 5.50
N ILE A 338 -23.41 -24.92 6.38
CA ILE A 338 -24.40 -23.85 6.24
C ILE A 338 -23.85 -22.61 6.94
N SER A 339 -23.90 -21.48 6.25
CA SER A 339 -23.56 -20.17 6.80
C SER A 339 -24.59 -19.13 6.32
N HIS A 340 -25.86 -19.48 6.46
CA HIS A 340 -26.98 -18.72 5.89
C HIS A 340 -27.42 -17.62 6.84
N LEU A 341 -27.38 -16.39 6.33
CA LEU A 341 -27.70 -15.17 7.02
C LEU A 341 -28.62 -14.33 6.12
N GLU A 342 -29.91 -14.36 6.37
CA GLU A 342 -30.90 -13.58 5.61
C GLU A 342 -32.03 -13.13 6.54
N ASP A 343 -32.36 -11.84 6.50
CA ASP A 343 -33.30 -11.15 7.39
C ASP A 343 -33.04 -11.42 8.88
N ASP A 344 -33.85 -12.29 9.51
CA ASP A 344 -33.77 -12.70 10.91
C ASP A 344 -33.35 -14.18 11.08
N LEU A 345 -33.07 -14.88 9.98
CA LEU A 345 -32.73 -16.29 9.97
C LEU A 345 -31.21 -16.50 9.94
N HIS A 346 -30.68 -16.92 11.08
CA HIS A 346 -29.27 -17.25 11.23
C HIS A 346 -29.12 -18.77 11.37
N LEU A 347 -28.70 -19.44 10.30
CA LEU A 347 -28.41 -20.87 10.31
C LEU A 347 -26.92 -21.10 10.13
N TYR A 348 -26.32 -21.78 11.10
CA TYR A 348 -24.92 -22.16 11.09
C TYR A 348 -24.78 -23.61 11.53
N GLY A 349 -24.01 -24.41 10.81
CA GLY A 349 -23.78 -25.82 11.14
C GLY A 349 -23.63 -26.71 9.91
N TYR A 350 -23.88 -28.01 10.08
CA TYR A 350 -23.68 -29.01 9.04
C TYR A 350 -24.99 -29.70 8.64
N LEU A 351 -25.18 -29.89 7.34
CA LEU A 351 -26.32 -30.58 6.75
C LEU A 351 -25.84 -31.85 6.04
N ASP A 352 -26.51 -32.98 6.24
CA ASP A 352 -26.18 -34.20 5.50
C ASP A 352 -26.54 -34.01 4.01
N LYS A 353 -25.65 -34.45 3.12
CA LYS A 353 -25.92 -34.55 1.68
C LYS A 353 -27.25 -35.23 1.35
N LYS A 354 -27.74 -36.16 2.18
CA LYS A 354 -29.04 -36.84 1.97
C LYS A 354 -30.24 -35.91 2.04
N ASP A 355 -30.11 -34.77 2.72
CA ASP A 355 -31.14 -33.75 2.86
C ASP A 355 -31.06 -32.67 1.78
N ILE A 356 -30.12 -32.81 0.83
CA ILE A 356 -29.86 -31.88 -0.27
C ILE A 356 -30.19 -32.56 -1.60
N GLU A 357 -30.72 -31.78 -2.55
CA GLU A 357 -31.08 -32.22 -3.91
C GLU A 357 -29.86 -32.34 -4.86
#